data_AF-A0AAN7THV0-F1
#
_entry.id   AF-A0AAN7THV0-F1
#
_cell.length_a   1.000
_cell.length_b   1.000
_cell.length_c   1.000
_cell.angle_alpha   90.00
_cell.angle_beta   90.00
_cell.angle_gamma   90.00
#
_symmetry.space_group_name_H-M   'P 1'
#
loop_
_entity.id
_entity.type
_entity.pdbx_description
1 polymer ?
#
loop_
_entity_poly.entity_id
_entity_poly.type
_entity_poly.pdbx_seq_one_letter_code
_entity_poly.pdbx_strand_id
1 'polypeptide(L)'
;MPLLKKLTETLTDLSVLVWDNGIALANLFAPKLKEGEVVPAGHAGHGRKWPPYVAPEEGDSRSACPMLNAMANHGILPHSGKNISFPDMNHKIRTTFNFGASFCFFVPNFSARFLSKSYAHDTFDLADLSLHAPNAIEHDASLTRQDVALVPDQSKPDLGLVHDLLGSATGKRAAGGTLLTKKDLSKVLSRRRAEARKTNPEYSESFFHNMFGSANSSTMLTIFGGRVEDLRPMLEEERFSDDWEPRVLDRYGLTMAKFNGTVIPVERGVDVKKFQ
;
A
#
# COMPACT_ATOMS: atom_id res chain seq x y z
N MET A 1 16.38 23.76 17.69
CA MET A 1 15.36 22.68 17.73
C MET A 1 15.22 21.88 16.42
N PRO A 2 15.23 22.48 15.21
CA PRO A 2 15.10 21.72 13.95
C PRO A 2 16.20 20.67 13.72
N LEU A 3 17.44 20.99 14.09
CA LEU A 3 18.58 20.08 13.99
C LEU A 3 18.44 18.84 14.88
N LEU A 4 17.93 19.03 16.11
CA LEU A 4 17.69 17.93 17.04
C LEU A 4 16.58 17.01 16.53
N LYS A 5 15.47 17.59 16.02
CA LYS A 5 14.38 16.82 15.39
C LYS A 5 14.91 15.98 14.23
N LYS A 6 15.66 16.59 13.30
CA LYS A 6 16.25 15.89 12.15
C LYS A 6 17.22 14.77 12.56
N LEU A 7 18.01 15.00 13.62
CA LEU A 7 18.91 13.98 14.17
C LEU A 7 18.12 12.81 14.76
N THR A 8 17.10 13.08 15.57
CA THR A 8 16.22 12.05 16.15
C THR A 8 15.49 11.25 15.07
N GLU A 9 14.99 11.91 14.02
CA GLU A 9 14.36 11.25 12.87
C GLU A 9 15.35 10.33 12.15
N THR A 10 16.56 10.83 11.86
CA THR A 10 17.62 10.03 11.24
C THR A 10 17.99 8.80 12.07
N LEU A 11 18.17 8.97 13.39
CA LEU A 11 18.49 7.87 14.30
C LEU A 11 17.35 6.85 14.38
N THR A 12 16.11 7.31 14.37
CA THR A 12 14.92 6.45 14.34
C THR A 12 14.92 5.61 13.06
N ASP A 13 15.15 6.24 11.92
CA ASP A 13 15.12 5.58 10.61
C ASP A 13 16.25 4.55 10.48
N LEU A 14 17.46 4.88 10.95
CA LEU A 14 18.57 3.91 11.02
C LEU A 14 18.24 2.72 11.94
N SER A 15 17.63 2.98 13.10
CA SER A 15 17.22 1.92 14.04
C SER A 15 16.17 1.00 13.42
N VAL A 16 15.22 1.58 12.69
CA VAL A 16 14.20 0.84 11.92
C VAL A 16 14.85 -0.03 10.84
N LEU A 17 15.85 0.47 10.11
CA LEU A 17 16.56 -0.32 9.10
C LEU A 17 17.31 -1.51 9.73
N VAL A 18 17.97 -1.31 10.87
CA VAL A 18 18.64 -2.41 11.60
C VAL A 18 17.61 -3.45 12.06
N TRP A 19 16.49 -3.00 12.63
CA TRP A 19 15.40 -3.87 13.06
C TRP A 19 14.80 -4.67 11.90
N ASP A 20 14.52 -4.01 10.77
CA ASP A 20 13.96 -4.63 9.57
C ASP A 20 14.88 -5.72 9.01
N ASN A 21 16.19 -5.45 8.94
CA ASN A 21 17.19 -6.44 8.51
C ASN A 21 17.30 -7.60 9.51
N GLY A 22 17.18 -7.34 10.81
CA GLY A 22 17.10 -8.38 11.84
C GLY A 22 15.88 -9.31 11.63
N ILE A 23 14.71 -8.74 11.35
CA ILE A 23 13.50 -9.52 11.02
C ILE A 23 13.72 -10.30 9.72
N ALA A 24 14.33 -9.68 8.70
CA ALA A 24 14.58 -10.32 7.42
C ALA A 24 15.48 -11.55 7.57
N LEU A 25 16.55 -11.44 8.37
CA LEU A 25 17.44 -12.55 8.71
C LEU A 25 16.69 -13.64 9.49
N ALA A 26 15.90 -13.27 10.51
CA ALA A 26 15.11 -14.23 11.27
C ALA A 26 14.12 -15.01 10.38
N ASN A 27 13.51 -14.35 9.39
CA ASN A 27 12.59 -14.97 8.42
C ASN A 27 13.26 -16.00 7.47
N LEU A 28 14.59 -15.97 7.33
CA LEU A 28 15.32 -16.99 6.57
C LEU A 28 15.36 -18.33 7.29
N PHE A 29 15.36 -18.32 8.62
CA PHE A 29 15.49 -19.52 9.46
C PHE A 29 14.17 -19.96 10.10
N ALA A 30 13.21 -19.04 10.27
CA ALA A 30 11.92 -19.35 10.85
C ALA A 30 11.03 -20.15 9.89
N PRO A 31 10.25 -21.13 10.39
CA PRO A 31 9.29 -21.86 9.57
C PRO A 31 8.22 -20.90 9.03
N LYS A 32 7.80 -21.10 7.79
CA LYS A 32 6.71 -20.31 7.18
C LYS A 32 5.38 -20.57 7.87
N LEU A 33 4.52 -19.57 7.85
CA LEU A 33 3.11 -19.71 8.21
C LEU A 33 2.42 -20.63 7.20
N LYS A 34 1.42 -21.38 7.67
CA LYS A 34 0.57 -22.18 6.81
C LYS A 34 -0.51 -21.28 6.20
N GLU A 35 -0.94 -21.61 4.99
CA GLU A 35 -2.15 -21.02 4.42
C GLU A 35 -3.35 -21.30 5.33
N GLY A 36 -4.25 -20.32 5.47
CA GLY A 36 -5.35 -20.29 6.42
C GLY A 36 -4.97 -19.76 7.80
N GLU A 37 -3.68 -19.74 8.13
CA GLU A 37 -3.14 -19.31 9.44
C GLU A 37 -2.31 -18.01 9.36
N VAL A 38 -2.30 -17.34 8.19
CA VAL A 38 -1.50 -16.12 8.00
C VAL A 38 -2.01 -14.98 8.87
N VAL A 39 -3.33 -14.78 8.90
CA VAL A 39 -3.99 -13.88 9.84
C VAL A 39 -4.09 -14.60 11.19
N PRO A 40 -3.56 -14.04 12.30
CA PRO A 40 -3.56 -14.71 13.60
C PRO A 40 -4.96 -15.00 14.13
N ALA A 41 -5.10 -16.08 14.91
CA ALA A 41 -6.34 -16.41 15.60
C ALA A 41 -6.86 -15.21 16.43
N GLY A 42 -8.19 -15.03 16.46
CA GLY A 42 -8.84 -13.91 17.16
C GLY A 42 -8.82 -12.57 16.42
N HIS A 43 -8.24 -12.50 15.21
CA HIS A 43 -8.24 -11.29 14.38
C HIS A 43 -9.19 -11.43 13.18
N ALA A 44 -9.71 -10.29 12.71
CA ALA A 44 -10.53 -10.20 11.51
C ALA A 44 -9.75 -10.74 10.29
N GLY A 45 -10.35 -11.67 9.54
CA GLY A 45 -9.69 -12.36 8.42
C GLY A 45 -9.09 -13.72 8.76
N HIS A 46 -9.03 -14.13 10.04
CA HIS A 46 -8.52 -15.45 10.42
C HIS A 46 -9.34 -16.57 9.75
N GLY A 47 -8.65 -17.56 9.19
CA GLY A 47 -9.30 -18.62 8.41
C GLY A 47 -9.99 -18.10 7.14
N ARG A 48 -9.51 -16.97 6.60
CA ARG A 48 -10.05 -16.27 5.42
C ARG A 48 -11.48 -15.73 5.59
N LYS A 49 -11.87 -15.48 6.84
CA LYS A 49 -13.19 -14.96 7.20
C LYS A 49 -13.10 -13.48 7.53
N TRP A 50 -13.35 -12.64 6.54
CA TRP A 50 -13.40 -11.20 6.71
C TRP A 50 -14.75 -10.78 7.30
N PRO A 51 -14.78 -9.70 8.11
CA PRO A 51 -16.05 -9.08 8.50
C PRO A 51 -16.87 -8.70 7.25
N PRO A 52 -18.21 -8.57 7.35
CA PRO A 52 -19.02 -8.13 6.22
C PRO A 52 -18.54 -6.79 5.66
N TYR A 53 -18.57 -6.64 4.34
CA TYR A 53 -18.33 -5.37 3.68
C TYR A 53 -19.52 -4.43 3.88
N VAL A 54 -19.23 -3.20 4.26
CA VAL A 54 -20.17 -2.07 4.25
C VAL A 54 -19.54 -0.97 3.40
N ALA A 55 -20.29 -0.46 2.42
CA ALA A 55 -19.83 0.65 1.59
C ALA A 55 -19.71 1.92 2.44
N PRO A 56 -18.73 2.80 2.18
CA PRO A 56 -18.61 4.06 2.92
C PRO A 56 -19.86 4.93 2.69
N GLU A 57 -20.34 5.56 3.76
CA GLU A 57 -21.47 6.48 3.72
C GLU A 57 -21.02 7.94 3.52
N GLU A 58 -21.97 8.83 3.29
CA GLU A 58 -21.69 10.26 3.25
C GLU A 58 -21.12 10.73 4.59
N GLY A 59 -19.96 11.39 4.54
CA GLY A 59 -19.25 11.85 5.73
C GLY A 59 -18.19 10.87 6.25
N ASP A 60 -18.11 9.65 5.74
CA ASP A 60 -16.98 8.75 6.01
C ASP A 60 -15.71 9.24 5.31
N SER A 61 -14.57 9.07 5.98
CA SER A 61 -13.25 9.46 5.49
C SER A 61 -12.58 8.27 4.82
N ARG A 62 -12.04 8.49 3.63
CA ARG A 62 -11.30 7.50 2.83
C ARG A 62 -10.13 8.18 2.14
N SER A 63 -9.09 7.41 1.83
CA SER A 63 -7.81 7.87 1.30
C SER A 63 -7.57 7.41 -0.14
N ALA A 64 -6.44 7.78 -0.74
CA ALA A 64 -5.96 7.19 -1.99
C ALA A 64 -5.50 5.72 -1.84
N CYS A 65 -5.42 5.18 -0.61
CA CYS A 65 -4.96 3.81 -0.35
C CYS A 65 -6.12 2.81 -0.30
N PRO A 66 -6.27 1.91 -1.30
CA PRO A 66 -7.36 0.94 -1.33
C PRO A 66 -7.33 -0.05 -0.14
N MET A 67 -6.14 -0.41 0.33
CA MET A 67 -5.98 -1.38 1.42
C MET A 67 -6.48 -0.82 2.77
N LEU A 68 -6.22 0.45 3.07
CA LEU A 68 -6.71 1.09 4.30
C LEU A 68 -8.21 1.36 4.23
N ASN A 69 -8.69 1.77 3.06
CA ASN A 69 -10.11 1.97 2.82
C ASN A 69 -10.89 0.66 3.00
N ALA A 70 -10.36 -0.46 2.49
CA ALA A 70 -10.95 -1.79 2.71
C ALA A 70 -10.99 -2.17 4.19
N MET A 71 -9.93 -1.90 4.95
CA MET A 71 -9.96 -2.13 6.40
C MET A 71 -11.07 -1.32 7.09
N ALA A 72 -11.34 -0.08 6.68
CA ALA A 72 -12.46 0.70 7.21
C ALA A 72 -13.82 0.18 6.73
N ASN A 73 -13.98 -0.17 5.45
CA ASN A 73 -15.20 -0.75 4.88
C ASN A 73 -15.60 -2.07 5.57
N HIS A 74 -14.62 -2.82 6.08
CA HIS A 74 -14.82 -4.05 6.85
C HIS A 74 -14.79 -3.85 8.38
N GLY A 75 -14.75 -2.61 8.88
CA GLY A 75 -14.75 -2.32 10.33
C GLY A 75 -13.52 -2.81 11.10
N ILE A 76 -12.41 -3.10 10.40
CA ILE A 76 -11.11 -3.44 10.99
C ILE A 76 -10.44 -2.18 11.56
N LEU A 77 -10.54 -1.08 10.80
CA LEU A 77 -10.39 0.29 11.29
C LEU A 77 -11.79 0.86 11.61
N PRO A 78 -11.89 1.98 12.37
CA PRO A 78 -13.15 2.69 12.50
C PRO A 78 -13.83 2.86 11.14
N HIS A 79 -15.08 2.44 11.00
CA HIS A 79 -15.77 2.46 9.70
C HIS A 79 -15.87 3.86 9.10
N SER A 80 -16.02 4.85 9.99
CA SER A 80 -15.98 6.27 9.61
C SER A 80 -14.66 6.71 9.00
N GLY A 81 -13.59 5.94 9.15
CA GLY A 81 -12.23 6.29 8.71
C GLY A 81 -11.63 7.48 9.45
N LYS A 82 -12.20 7.85 10.61
CA LYS A 82 -11.81 9.03 11.40
C LYS A 82 -11.20 8.66 12.74
N ASN A 83 -10.45 9.61 13.30
CA ASN A 83 -9.88 9.51 14.65
C ASN A 83 -9.03 8.24 14.86
N ILE A 84 -8.26 7.86 13.85
CA ILE A 84 -7.41 6.67 13.87
C ILE A 84 -6.07 7.03 14.50
N SER A 85 -5.65 6.30 15.53
CA SER A 85 -4.30 6.47 16.08
C SER A 85 -3.28 5.74 15.21
N PHE A 86 -2.07 6.30 15.05
CA PHE A 86 -1.00 5.65 14.30
C PHE A 86 -0.58 4.27 14.87
N PRO A 87 -0.54 4.06 16.21
CA PRO A 87 -0.22 2.75 16.78
C PRO A 87 -1.31 1.70 16.52
N ASP A 88 -2.59 2.09 16.54
CA ASP A 88 -3.68 1.19 16.16
C ASP A 88 -3.59 0.83 14.68
N MET A 89 -3.41 1.81 13.79
CA MET A 89 -3.20 1.55 12.36
C MET A 89 -2.03 0.57 12.12
N ASN A 90 -0.88 0.78 12.78
CA ASN A 90 0.26 -0.14 12.75
C ASN A 90 -0.15 -1.58 13.08
N HIS A 91 -0.80 -1.78 14.23
CA HIS A 91 -1.18 -3.11 14.70
C HIS A 91 -2.20 -3.79 13.77
N LYS A 92 -3.19 -3.04 13.28
CA LYS A 92 -4.24 -3.53 12.39
C LYS A 92 -3.68 -3.89 11.01
N ILE A 93 -2.81 -3.06 10.42
CA ILE A 93 -2.15 -3.37 9.14
C ILE A 93 -1.34 -4.66 9.26
N ARG A 94 -0.55 -4.78 10.35
CA ARG A 94 0.29 -5.95 10.59
C ARG A 94 -0.52 -7.24 10.62
N THR A 95 -1.61 -7.25 11.37
CA THR A 95 -2.45 -8.44 11.55
C THR A 95 -3.27 -8.78 10.30
N THR A 96 -3.72 -7.76 9.56
CA THR A 96 -4.53 -7.93 8.33
C THR A 96 -3.68 -8.38 7.14
N PHE A 97 -2.49 -7.81 6.94
CA PHE A 97 -1.69 -7.97 5.72
C PHE A 97 -0.37 -8.73 5.93
N ASN A 98 -0.03 -9.09 7.16
CA ASN A 98 1.24 -9.73 7.54
C ASN A 98 2.48 -8.96 7.06
N PHE A 99 2.47 -7.63 7.20
CA PHE A 99 3.67 -6.81 7.09
C PHE A 99 4.58 -6.99 8.31
N GLY A 100 5.88 -6.79 8.12
CA GLY A 100 6.85 -6.83 9.21
C GLY A 100 6.62 -5.68 10.19
N ALA A 101 6.89 -5.93 11.48
CA ALA A 101 6.65 -4.94 12.52
C ALA A 101 7.44 -3.62 12.31
N SER A 102 8.66 -3.72 11.75
CA SER A 102 9.46 -2.58 11.31
C SER A 102 8.76 -1.74 10.26
N PHE A 103 8.18 -2.37 9.25
CA PHE A 103 7.42 -1.73 8.17
C PHE A 103 6.18 -1.04 8.74
N CYS A 104 5.40 -1.76 9.56
CA CYS A 104 4.18 -1.24 10.18
C CYS A 104 4.44 -0.12 11.19
N PHE A 105 5.64 0.00 11.73
CA PHE A 105 6.03 1.20 12.47
C PHE A 105 6.45 2.33 11.52
N PHE A 106 7.33 2.04 10.55
CA PHE A 106 7.93 3.04 9.68
C PHE A 106 6.91 3.87 8.92
N VAL A 107 5.96 3.23 8.21
CA VAL A 107 5.01 3.96 7.34
C VAL A 107 4.04 4.83 8.14
N PRO A 108 3.39 4.34 9.20
CA PRO A 108 2.57 5.18 10.09
C PRO A 108 3.37 6.30 10.78
N ASN A 109 4.60 6.03 11.23
CA ASN A 109 5.46 7.06 11.82
C ASN A 109 5.88 8.12 10.79
N PHE A 110 6.15 7.72 9.54
CA PHE A 110 6.37 8.64 8.44
C PHE A 110 5.12 9.49 8.15
N SER A 111 3.94 8.86 8.22
CA SER A 111 2.65 9.55 8.06
C SER A 111 2.41 10.60 9.12
N ALA A 112 2.67 10.27 10.39
CA ALA A 112 2.61 11.24 11.48
C ALA A 112 3.55 12.43 11.22
N ARG A 113 4.78 12.18 10.76
CA ARG A 113 5.75 13.25 10.47
C ARG A 113 5.29 14.21 9.39
N PHE A 114 4.82 13.73 8.23
CA PHE A 114 4.40 14.63 7.15
C PHE A 114 3.09 15.36 7.47
N LEU A 115 2.23 14.77 8.32
CA LEU A 115 1.03 15.42 8.86
C LEU A 115 1.33 16.37 10.02
N SER A 116 2.59 16.49 10.45
CA SER A 116 2.99 17.26 11.63
C SER A 116 2.26 16.84 12.91
N LYS A 117 2.00 15.55 13.06
CA LYS A 117 1.32 14.91 14.18
C LYS A 117 2.28 14.06 15.03
N SER A 118 1.93 13.84 16.29
CA SER A 118 2.57 12.89 17.19
C SER A 118 2.13 11.46 16.87
N TYR A 119 3.08 10.58 16.54
CA TYR A 119 2.79 9.15 16.38
C TYR A 119 2.13 8.54 17.62
N ALA A 120 2.49 8.97 18.83
CA ALA A 120 2.03 8.34 20.06
C ALA A 120 0.69 8.89 20.61
N HIS A 121 0.34 10.13 20.25
CA HIS A 121 -0.72 10.86 20.94
C HIS A 121 -1.81 11.41 20.02
N ASP A 122 -1.50 11.63 18.75
CA ASP A 122 -2.47 12.21 17.83
C ASP A 122 -3.19 11.13 17.00
N THR A 123 -4.34 11.53 16.49
CA THR A 123 -5.13 10.77 15.52
C THR A 123 -5.15 11.49 14.18
N PHE A 124 -5.54 10.77 13.14
CA PHE A 124 -5.75 11.29 11.80
C PHE A 124 -7.01 10.66 11.20
N ASP A 125 -7.53 11.30 10.15
CA ASP A 125 -8.61 10.76 9.33
C ASP A 125 -7.99 10.21 8.03
N LEU A 126 -8.54 9.14 7.44
CA LEU A 126 -7.93 8.49 6.26
C LEU A 126 -7.64 9.48 5.12
N ALA A 127 -8.54 10.44 4.86
CA ALA A 127 -8.35 11.49 3.87
C ALA A 127 -7.08 12.34 4.08
N ASP A 128 -6.58 12.47 5.32
CA ASP A 128 -5.33 13.19 5.61
C ASP A 128 -4.13 12.55 4.88
N LEU A 129 -4.16 11.23 4.66
CA LEU A 129 -3.10 10.51 3.94
C LEU A 129 -3.05 10.86 2.44
N SER A 130 -4.08 11.48 1.90
CA SER A 130 -4.14 11.98 0.52
C SER A 130 -3.58 13.40 0.38
N LEU A 131 -2.85 13.92 1.39
CA LEU A 131 -2.15 15.19 1.29
C LEU A 131 -1.15 15.18 0.12
N HIS A 132 -1.43 15.95 -0.92
CA HIS A 132 -0.50 16.16 -2.04
C HIS A 132 0.58 17.19 -1.66
N ALA A 133 1.75 16.71 -1.27
CA ALA A 133 2.87 17.56 -0.90
C ALA A 133 4.24 16.91 -1.20
N PRO A 134 5.31 17.70 -1.41
CA PRO A 134 6.64 17.17 -1.74
C PRO A 134 7.21 16.16 -0.74
N ASN A 135 6.80 16.24 0.53
CA ASN A 135 7.23 15.38 1.63
C ASN A 135 6.12 14.42 2.12
N ALA A 136 5.00 14.34 1.42
CA ALA A 136 3.90 13.41 1.69
C ALA A 136 3.91 12.23 0.70
N ILE A 137 3.11 11.21 0.99
CA ILE A 137 3.10 9.95 0.23
C ILE A 137 2.22 9.98 -1.02
N GLU A 138 1.23 10.86 -1.07
CA GLU A 138 0.36 11.03 -2.24
C GLU A 138 1.17 11.67 -3.38
N HIS A 139 0.92 11.21 -4.61
CA HIS A 139 1.71 11.54 -5.79
C HIS A 139 0.93 11.27 -7.09
N ASP A 140 1.30 12.05 -8.11
CA ASP A 140 0.76 11.93 -9.46
C ASP A 140 1.15 10.61 -10.15
N ALA A 141 0.48 10.32 -11.26
CA ALA A 141 0.64 9.10 -12.05
C ALA A 141 0.36 7.80 -11.28
N SER A 142 -0.53 7.88 -10.29
CA SER A 142 -1.06 6.72 -9.58
C SER A 142 -1.71 5.71 -10.54
N LEU A 143 -1.64 4.42 -10.18
CA LEU A 143 -2.15 3.33 -11.00
C LEU A 143 -3.69 3.22 -11.02
N THR A 144 -4.35 3.74 -10.00
CA THR A 144 -5.81 3.58 -9.81
C THR A 144 -6.53 4.88 -9.46
N ARG A 145 -5.80 6.00 -9.35
CA ARG A 145 -6.34 7.32 -9.08
C ARG A 145 -5.87 8.28 -10.17
N GLN A 146 -6.73 9.21 -10.54
CA GLN A 146 -6.31 10.37 -11.33
C GLN A 146 -5.55 11.34 -10.44
N ASP A 147 -4.64 12.09 -11.04
CA ASP A 147 -3.87 13.14 -10.35
C ASP A 147 -4.81 14.13 -9.66
N VAL A 148 -4.45 14.58 -8.46
CA VAL A 148 -5.31 15.42 -7.62
C VAL A 148 -5.69 16.75 -8.29
N ALA A 149 -4.81 17.29 -9.12
CA ALA A 149 -5.05 18.51 -9.90
C ALA A 149 -6.19 18.35 -10.92
N LEU A 150 -6.45 17.11 -11.37
CA LEU A 150 -7.52 16.79 -12.32
C LEU A 150 -8.79 16.30 -11.61
N VAL A 151 -8.63 15.48 -10.57
CA VAL A 151 -9.74 14.96 -9.76
C VAL A 151 -9.41 15.14 -8.28
N PRO A 152 -9.94 16.18 -7.61
CA PRO A 152 -9.59 16.45 -6.22
C PRO A 152 -10.04 15.37 -5.22
N ASP A 153 -11.14 14.67 -5.52
CA ASP A 153 -11.64 13.58 -4.67
C ASP A 153 -10.79 12.31 -4.86
N GLN A 154 -9.79 12.15 -3.99
CA GLN A 154 -8.89 11.00 -3.97
C GLN A 154 -9.46 9.80 -3.20
N SER A 155 -10.68 9.90 -2.65
CA SER A 155 -11.31 8.82 -1.89
C SER A 155 -11.79 7.65 -2.75
N LYS A 156 -11.98 7.88 -4.05
CA LYS A 156 -12.56 6.91 -4.99
C LYS A 156 -11.53 6.46 -6.02
N PRO A 157 -11.52 5.17 -6.40
CA PRO A 157 -10.72 4.71 -7.52
C PRO A 157 -11.29 5.21 -8.86
N ASP A 158 -10.42 5.44 -9.83
CA ASP A 158 -10.80 5.57 -11.23
C ASP A 158 -10.94 4.17 -11.84
N LEU A 159 -12.17 3.75 -12.11
CA LEU A 159 -12.45 2.41 -12.63
C LEU A 159 -11.85 2.17 -14.02
N GLY A 160 -11.67 3.21 -14.84
CA GLY A 160 -11.00 3.09 -16.13
C GLY A 160 -9.54 2.68 -15.96
N LEU A 161 -8.82 3.36 -15.06
CA LEU A 161 -7.44 3.02 -14.71
C LEU A 161 -7.34 1.63 -14.08
N VAL A 162 -8.27 1.27 -13.19
CA VAL A 162 -8.31 -0.07 -12.58
C VAL A 162 -8.51 -1.16 -13.63
N HIS A 163 -9.48 -1.00 -14.54
CA HIS A 163 -9.74 -1.99 -15.59
C HIS A 163 -8.57 -2.13 -16.56
N ASP A 164 -7.94 -1.02 -16.96
CA ASP A 164 -6.77 -1.01 -17.83
C ASP A 164 -5.55 -1.66 -17.14
N LEU A 165 -5.33 -1.41 -15.85
CA LEU A 165 -4.31 -2.11 -15.05
C LEU A 165 -4.56 -3.62 -15.02
N LEU A 166 -5.74 -4.05 -14.59
CA LEU A 166 -6.05 -5.49 -14.45
C LEU A 166 -6.07 -6.20 -15.81
N GLY A 167 -6.51 -5.51 -16.86
CA GLY A 167 -6.48 -6.00 -18.25
C GLY A 167 -5.07 -6.12 -18.83
N SER A 168 -4.08 -5.42 -18.26
CA SER A 168 -2.68 -5.52 -18.69
C SER A 168 -1.97 -6.80 -18.25
N ALA A 169 -2.58 -7.57 -17.35
CA ALA A 169 -1.95 -8.73 -16.73
C ALA A 169 -1.64 -9.86 -17.73
N THR A 170 -0.37 -10.24 -17.82
CA THR A 170 0.10 -11.25 -18.80
C THR A 170 0.45 -12.59 -18.18
N GLY A 171 0.61 -12.65 -16.85
CA GLY A 171 0.97 -13.87 -16.13
C GLY A 171 -0.18 -14.87 -16.03
N LYS A 172 0.15 -16.14 -15.83
CA LYS A 172 -0.80 -17.23 -15.60
C LYS A 172 -0.38 -18.05 -14.39
N ARG A 173 -1.35 -18.43 -13.57
CA ARG A 173 -1.14 -19.37 -12.45
C ARG A 173 -1.22 -20.81 -12.96
N ALA A 174 -0.45 -21.71 -12.36
CA ALA A 174 -0.44 -23.14 -12.72
C ALA A 174 -1.84 -23.79 -12.65
N ALA A 175 -2.66 -23.39 -11.68
CA ALA A 175 -4.04 -23.88 -11.49
C ALA A 175 -5.09 -23.07 -12.30
N GLY A 176 -4.66 -22.25 -13.27
CA GLY A 176 -5.53 -21.28 -13.94
C GLY A 176 -5.70 -19.99 -13.13
N GLY A 177 -6.10 -18.92 -13.81
CA GLY A 177 -6.14 -17.55 -13.27
C GLY A 177 -5.06 -16.65 -13.87
N THR A 178 -5.32 -15.35 -13.87
CA THR A 178 -4.44 -14.34 -14.47
C THR A 178 -3.66 -13.62 -13.37
N LEU A 179 -2.36 -13.41 -13.61
CA LEU A 179 -1.46 -12.76 -12.67
C LEU A 179 -0.89 -11.47 -13.29
N LEU A 180 -0.90 -10.38 -12.53
CA LEU A 180 -0.01 -9.26 -12.78
C LEU A 180 1.43 -9.68 -12.53
N THR A 181 2.32 -9.23 -13.41
CA THR A 181 3.76 -9.43 -13.29
C THR A 181 4.47 -8.11 -13.00
N LYS A 182 5.75 -8.18 -12.59
CA LYS A 182 6.60 -6.99 -12.45
C LYS A 182 6.66 -6.19 -13.76
N LYS A 183 6.74 -6.89 -14.90
CA LYS A 183 6.81 -6.27 -16.23
C LYS A 183 5.51 -5.53 -16.58
N ASP A 184 4.36 -6.10 -16.22
CA ASP A 184 3.06 -5.45 -16.44
C ASP A 184 2.98 -4.15 -15.64
N LEU A 185 3.31 -4.19 -14.34
CA LEU A 185 3.32 -2.99 -13.49
C LEU A 185 4.30 -1.93 -13.99
N SER A 186 5.54 -2.30 -14.35
CA SER A 186 6.50 -1.37 -14.94
C SER A 186 5.95 -0.70 -16.20
N LYS A 187 5.29 -1.47 -17.07
CA LYS A 187 4.69 -0.96 -18.32
C LYS A 187 3.56 0.02 -18.03
N VAL A 188 2.64 -0.32 -17.13
CA VAL A 188 1.51 0.56 -16.78
C VAL A 188 2.01 1.82 -16.09
N LEU A 189 2.96 1.73 -15.14
CA LEU A 189 3.58 2.90 -14.51
C LEU A 189 4.27 3.82 -15.54
N SER A 190 4.97 3.24 -16.53
CA SER A 190 5.59 4.01 -17.61
C SER A 190 4.57 4.82 -18.39
N ARG A 191 3.45 4.18 -18.76
CA ARG A 191 2.35 4.82 -19.46
C ARG A 191 1.70 5.91 -18.60
N ARG A 192 1.37 5.61 -17.34
CA ARG A 192 0.75 6.58 -16.41
C ARG A 192 1.61 7.84 -16.24
N ARG A 193 2.92 7.69 -16.04
CA ARG A 193 3.84 8.84 -15.95
C ARG A 193 3.91 9.63 -17.26
N ALA A 194 3.91 8.97 -18.42
CA ALA A 194 3.91 9.66 -19.71
C ALA A 194 2.62 10.44 -19.96
N GLU A 195 1.46 9.83 -19.64
CA GLU A 195 0.15 10.45 -19.77
C GLU A 195 0.01 11.64 -18.82
N ALA A 196 0.30 11.45 -17.54
CA ALA A 196 0.21 12.50 -16.53
C ALA A 196 1.06 13.73 -16.88
N ARG A 197 2.32 13.53 -17.32
CA ARG A 197 3.20 14.60 -17.84
C ARG A 197 2.58 15.39 -18.98
N LYS A 198 1.72 14.77 -19.79
CA LYS A 198 1.08 15.39 -20.96
C LYS A 198 -0.25 16.07 -20.60
N THR A 199 -1.00 15.50 -19.66
CA THR A 199 -2.40 15.90 -19.40
C THR A 199 -2.58 16.72 -18.14
N ASN A 200 -1.64 16.67 -17.19
CA ASN A 200 -1.69 17.43 -15.95
C ASN A 200 -0.66 18.60 -16.00
N PRO A 201 -1.11 19.86 -16.18
CA PRO A 201 -0.21 21.02 -16.19
C PRO A 201 0.52 21.25 -14.86
N GLU A 202 -0.01 20.70 -13.76
CA GLU A 202 0.55 20.80 -12.41
C GLU A 202 1.33 19.53 -12.02
N TYR A 203 1.62 18.66 -12.98
CA TYR A 203 2.29 17.38 -12.75
C TYR A 203 3.59 17.56 -11.97
N SER A 204 3.71 16.82 -10.87
CA SER A 204 4.88 16.77 -10.03
C SER A 204 5.49 15.37 -10.00
N GLU A 205 6.82 15.29 -10.04
CA GLU A 205 7.53 14.02 -10.00
C GLU A 205 8.84 14.18 -9.24
N SER A 206 9.10 13.25 -8.33
CA SER A 206 10.37 13.15 -7.62
C SER A 206 10.82 11.69 -7.59
N PHE A 207 12.13 11.47 -7.37
CA PHE A 207 12.64 10.11 -7.18
C PHE A 207 11.96 9.41 -5.99
N PHE A 208 11.66 10.16 -4.93
CA PHE A 208 10.94 9.66 -3.76
C PHE A 208 9.53 9.17 -4.14
N HIS A 209 8.75 10.01 -4.83
CA HIS A 209 7.40 9.65 -5.27
C HIS A 209 7.37 8.51 -6.27
N ASN A 210 8.33 8.46 -7.20
CA ASN A 210 8.46 7.34 -8.13
C ASN A 210 8.71 6.01 -7.41
N MET A 211 9.65 6.00 -6.46
CA MET A 211 9.92 4.83 -5.63
C MET A 211 8.72 4.45 -4.77
N PHE A 212 8.00 5.43 -4.22
CA PHE A 212 6.81 5.19 -3.41
C PHE A 212 5.65 4.62 -4.26
N GLY A 213 5.42 5.15 -5.46
CA GLY A 213 4.45 4.61 -6.41
C GLY A 213 4.76 3.19 -6.85
N SER A 214 6.03 2.89 -7.13
CA SER A 214 6.49 1.52 -7.40
C SER A 214 6.35 0.61 -6.18
N ALA A 215 6.54 1.13 -4.96
CA ALA A 215 6.31 0.40 -3.72
C ALA A 215 4.82 0.07 -3.55
N ASN A 216 3.93 1.05 -3.65
CA ASN A 216 2.47 0.83 -3.62
C ASN A 216 2.04 -0.19 -4.66
N SER A 217 2.55 -0.09 -5.89
CA SER A 217 2.24 -1.04 -6.96
C SER A 217 2.71 -2.47 -6.62
N SER A 218 3.86 -2.59 -5.97
CA SER A 218 4.45 -3.89 -5.61
C SER A 218 3.70 -4.63 -4.50
N THR A 219 2.84 -3.96 -3.73
CA THR A 219 1.96 -4.65 -2.76
C THR A 219 1.01 -5.60 -3.48
N MET A 220 0.55 -5.25 -4.68
CA MET A 220 -0.28 -6.13 -5.50
C MET A 220 0.43 -7.45 -5.82
N LEU A 221 1.74 -7.42 -6.09
CA LEU A 221 2.52 -8.62 -6.39
C LEU A 221 2.86 -9.44 -5.15
N THR A 222 3.07 -8.80 -4.01
CA THR A 222 3.58 -9.46 -2.80
C THR A 222 2.47 -9.86 -1.84
N ILE A 223 1.61 -8.91 -1.45
CA ILE A 223 0.50 -9.14 -0.52
C ILE A 223 -0.61 -9.95 -1.21
N PHE A 224 -0.94 -9.64 -2.46
CA PHE A 224 -2.01 -10.31 -3.21
C PHE A 224 -1.49 -11.38 -4.19
N GLY A 225 -0.17 -11.56 -4.32
CA GLY A 225 0.42 -12.53 -5.23
C GLY A 225 0.21 -12.22 -6.71
N GLY A 226 -0.17 -10.98 -7.05
CA GLY A 226 -0.52 -10.54 -8.40
C GLY A 226 -1.85 -11.08 -8.93
N ARG A 227 -2.63 -11.80 -8.11
CA ARG A 227 -3.86 -12.48 -8.55
C ARG A 227 -4.93 -11.47 -8.92
N VAL A 228 -5.31 -11.43 -10.19
CA VAL A 228 -6.31 -10.49 -10.68
C VAL A 228 -7.66 -10.73 -10.01
N GLU A 229 -8.01 -11.99 -9.72
CA GLU A 229 -9.23 -12.31 -8.97
C GLU A 229 -9.25 -11.68 -7.56
N ASP A 230 -8.11 -11.63 -6.88
CA ASP A 230 -8.02 -11.09 -5.53
C ASP A 230 -7.94 -9.55 -5.56
N LEU A 231 -7.26 -9.00 -6.57
CA LEU A 231 -7.05 -7.57 -6.75
C LEU A 231 -8.28 -6.82 -7.24
N ARG A 232 -9.14 -7.46 -8.04
CA ARG A 232 -10.33 -6.81 -8.60
C ARG A 232 -11.23 -6.18 -7.53
N PRO A 233 -11.78 -6.92 -6.55
CA PRO A 233 -12.62 -6.32 -5.52
C PRO A 233 -11.83 -5.33 -4.64
N MET A 234 -10.53 -5.55 -4.43
CA MET A 234 -9.69 -4.63 -3.66
C MET A 234 -9.53 -3.27 -4.34
N LEU A 235 -9.44 -3.23 -5.67
CA LEU A 235 -9.18 -2.00 -6.42
C LEU A 235 -10.46 -1.33 -6.93
N GLU A 236 -11.51 -2.09 -7.23
CA GLU A 236 -12.81 -1.57 -7.71
C GLU A 236 -13.73 -1.17 -6.55
N GLU A 237 -13.79 -2.01 -5.51
CA GLU A 237 -14.76 -1.89 -4.41
C GLU A 237 -14.11 -1.58 -3.06
N GLU A 238 -12.78 -1.64 -2.98
CA GLU A 238 -12.03 -1.57 -1.72
C GLU A 238 -12.59 -2.59 -0.72
N ARG A 239 -12.67 -3.84 -1.20
CA ARG A 239 -13.25 -4.99 -0.50
C ARG A 239 -12.29 -6.17 -0.55
N PHE A 240 -12.20 -6.94 0.54
CA PHE A 240 -11.49 -8.21 0.51
C PHE A 240 -12.26 -9.22 -0.34
N SER A 241 -11.54 -9.94 -1.20
CA SER A 241 -12.07 -11.07 -1.95
C SER A 241 -12.50 -12.19 -1.00
N ASP A 242 -13.51 -12.96 -1.41
CA ASP A 242 -13.93 -14.15 -0.65
C ASP A 242 -12.78 -15.15 -0.59
N ASP A 243 -12.60 -15.79 0.57
CA ASP A 243 -11.50 -16.72 0.84
C ASP A 243 -10.08 -16.14 0.66
N TRP A 244 -9.94 -14.82 0.61
CA TRP A 244 -8.63 -14.17 0.49
C TRP A 244 -7.83 -14.22 1.81
N GLU A 245 -6.51 -14.34 1.68
CA GLU A 245 -5.55 -14.07 2.76
C GLU A 245 -4.24 -13.52 2.17
N PRO A 246 -3.40 -12.85 2.97
CA PRO A 246 -2.11 -12.35 2.49
C PRO A 246 -1.20 -13.48 1.99
N ARG A 247 -0.52 -13.23 0.87
CA ARG A 247 0.39 -14.22 0.25
C ARG A 247 1.81 -14.20 0.84
N VAL A 248 2.03 -13.36 1.85
CA VAL A 248 3.28 -13.32 2.61
C VAL A 248 3.20 -14.35 3.73
N LEU A 249 3.89 -15.47 3.56
CA LEU A 249 3.94 -16.56 4.53
C LEU A 249 5.13 -16.49 5.50
N ASP A 250 5.91 -15.41 5.46
CA ASP A 250 7.02 -15.24 6.40
C ASP A 250 6.51 -15.12 7.83
N ARG A 251 7.18 -15.81 8.77
CA ARG A 251 6.78 -15.89 10.18
C ARG A 251 6.62 -14.54 10.84
N TYR A 252 7.49 -13.60 10.48
CA TYR A 252 7.52 -12.24 11.03
C TYR A 252 7.09 -11.19 10.01
N GLY A 253 6.39 -11.61 8.94
CA GLY A 253 5.82 -10.72 7.94
C GLY A 253 6.81 -10.15 6.92
N LEU A 254 6.27 -9.35 5.99
CA LEU A 254 7.01 -8.73 4.89
C LEU A 254 7.86 -7.56 5.38
N THR A 255 9.17 -7.72 5.36
CA THR A 255 10.13 -6.65 5.68
C THR A 255 10.36 -5.72 4.49
N MET A 256 10.80 -4.48 4.76
CA MET A 256 11.18 -3.54 3.69
C MET A 256 12.33 -4.09 2.85
N ALA A 257 13.32 -4.74 3.48
CA ALA A 257 14.43 -5.39 2.79
C ALA A 257 13.95 -6.43 1.76
N LYS A 258 13.04 -7.32 2.16
CA LYS A 258 12.46 -8.32 1.24
C LYS A 258 11.58 -7.64 0.18
N PHE A 259 10.78 -6.66 0.58
CA PHE A 259 9.87 -5.95 -0.31
C PHE A 259 10.60 -5.23 -1.45
N ASN A 260 11.74 -4.62 -1.15
CA ASN A 260 12.61 -3.95 -2.12
C ASN A 260 13.11 -4.89 -3.23
N GLY A 261 13.17 -6.20 -3.00
CA GLY A 261 13.43 -7.21 -4.05
C GLY A 261 12.33 -7.30 -5.13
N THR A 262 11.16 -6.70 -4.89
CA THR A 262 10.09 -6.51 -5.87
C THR A 262 10.01 -5.07 -6.35
N VAL A 263 10.08 -4.09 -5.45
CA VAL A 263 9.98 -2.66 -5.78
C VAL A 263 11.06 -2.22 -6.75
N ILE A 264 12.33 -2.53 -6.47
CA ILE A 264 13.46 -2.05 -7.28
C ILE A 264 13.38 -2.58 -8.71
N PRO A 265 13.11 -3.87 -8.97
CA PRO A 265 12.89 -4.35 -10.33
C PRO A 265 11.69 -3.72 -11.05
N VAL A 266 10.59 -3.43 -10.34
CA VAL A 266 9.43 -2.74 -10.93
C VAL A 266 9.83 -1.33 -11.37
N GLU A 267 10.46 -0.55 -10.50
CA GLU A 267 10.90 0.82 -10.83
C GLU A 267 11.96 0.82 -11.95
N ARG A 268 12.96 -0.06 -11.88
CA ARG A 268 13.99 -0.17 -12.92
C ARG A 268 13.43 -0.56 -14.30
N GLY A 269 12.27 -1.21 -14.33
CA GLY A 269 11.57 -1.55 -15.56
C GLY A 269 10.76 -0.39 -16.15
N VAL A 270 10.57 0.71 -15.41
CA VAL A 270 9.85 1.88 -15.90
C VAL A 270 10.66 2.59 -16.99
N ASP A 271 10.03 2.80 -18.15
CA ASP A 271 10.62 3.42 -19.33
C ASP A 271 9.60 4.36 -19.98
N VAL A 272 9.48 5.56 -19.40
CA VAL A 272 8.51 6.59 -19.82
C VAL A 272 8.71 6.98 -21.29
N LYS A 273 9.96 6.94 -21.80
CA LYS A 273 10.30 7.32 -23.18
C LYS A 273 9.59 6.48 -24.24
N LYS A 274 9.18 5.25 -23.92
CA LYS A 274 8.41 4.40 -24.83
C LYS A 274 6.98 4.89 -25.08
N PHE A 275 6.50 5.83 -24.27
CA PHE A 275 5.13 6.33 -24.29
C PHE A 275 5.05 7.86 -24.50
N GLN A 276 6.19 8.52 -24.75
CA GLN A 276 6.30 9.94 -25.08
C GLN A 276 6.36 10.12 -26.59
#